data_AF-A0A0H3ZUP7-F1
#
_entry.id   AF-A0A0H3ZUP7-F1
#
_cell.length_a   1.000
_cell.length_b   1.000
_cell.length_c   1.000
_cell.angle_alpha   90.00
_cell.angle_beta   90.00
_cell.angle_gamma   90.00
#
_symmetry.space_group_name_H-M   'P 1'
#
loop_
_entity.id
_entity.type
_entity.pdbx_description
1 polymer ?
#
loop_
_entity_poly.entity_id
_entity_poly.type
_entity_poly.pdbx_seq_one_letter_code
_entity_poly.pdbx_strand_id
1 'polypeptide(L)'
;MRFRAPDSINGGLRPIEILKSSEHGKAFYQGLYACGSVWTCPVCAAKIAERRRIELKEALESAKKKGLKAHFITLTIPHGVGDDIEDLLAKLRLATKKMSSGRNAVKSRFQSIFESTGESEAATIGFIRALEVTHGKNGYHPHYHIILFTNDSINTSIVQYVYSKAWKKACLDSGLPSPSEDHGCLVKDGSYASDYISKWGIEDEMTKANTKITKLKGKSPWGLLDAVLQGNDPDYSPERAKSLFLVYSKAFSGQRQLYWSNGLRAALHISKEENDEVIVSKPDDVRSYLLAQIPFEQWKLVLKFKQEANLLSIAESNVVALQLFLKNLSLSNDEESRKLSSDEEVLRE
;
A
#
# COMPACT_ATOMS: atom_id res chain seq x y z
N MET A 1 5.15 -2.88 17.20
CA MET A 1 5.33 -4.26 16.70
C MET A 1 5.96 -5.07 17.81
N ARG A 2 5.38 -6.22 18.21
CA ARG A 2 5.84 -6.99 19.39
C ARG A 2 6.49 -8.32 19.03
N PHE A 3 6.07 -8.92 17.93
CA PHE A 3 6.51 -10.26 17.52
C PHE A 3 7.80 -10.20 16.72
N ARG A 4 8.59 -11.25 16.81
CA ARG A 4 9.79 -11.44 15.98
C ARG A 4 9.37 -11.85 14.56
N ALA A 5 10.05 -11.33 13.55
CA ALA A 5 9.86 -11.72 12.17
C ALA A 5 10.38 -13.16 11.94
N PRO A 6 9.79 -13.94 11.02
CA PRO A 6 10.39 -15.21 10.61
C PRO A 6 11.75 -14.99 9.93
N ASP A 7 12.70 -15.90 10.16
CA ASP A 7 13.98 -15.94 9.45
C ASP A 7 13.84 -16.86 8.23
N SER A 8 13.79 -16.26 7.04
CA SER A 8 13.64 -16.98 5.77
C SER A 8 14.90 -17.72 5.32
N ILE A 9 16.05 -17.44 5.92
CA ILE A 9 17.35 -18.03 5.54
C ILE A 9 17.69 -19.19 6.47
N ASN A 10 17.65 -18.96 7.77
CA ASN A 10 18.09 -19.94 8.77
C ASN A 10 16.93 -20.77 9.35
N GLY A 11 15.68 -20.38 9.06
CA GLY A 11 14.50 -20.90 9.73
C GLY A 11 14.33 -20.33 11.16
N GLY A 12 13.12 -20.41 11.70
CA GLY A 12 12.80 -19.88 13.03
C GLY A 12 12.47 -18.39 13.04
N LEU A 13 12.79 -17.70 14.15
CA LEU A 13 12.47 -16.28 14.37
C LEU A 13 13.75 -15.45 14.41
N ARG A 14 13.78 -14.33 13.69
CA ARG A 14 14.90 -13.39 13.65
C ARG A 14 15.20 -12.81 15.05
N PRO A 15 16.48 -12.57 15.39
CA PRO A 15 16.81 -11.74 16.54
C PRO A 15 16.26 -10.33 16.35
N ILE A 16 15.97 -9.64 17.45
CA ILE A 16 15.59 -8.23 17.39
C ILE A 16 16.87 -7.41 17.44
N GLU A 17 17.03 -6.54 16.45
CA GLU A 17 18.23 -5.74 16.26
C GLU A 17 17.87 -4.27 16.46
N ILE A 18 18.77 -3.51 17.09
CA ILE A 18 18.73 -2.05 17.04
C ILE A 18 19.82 -1.60 16.09
N LEU A 19 19.43 -0.86 15.07
CA LEU A 19 20.34 -0.26 14.11
C LEU A 19 20.29 1.26 14.21
N LYS A 20 21.35 1.93 13.78
CA LYS A 20 21.40 3.38 13.63
C LYS A 20 21.72 3.75 12.19
N SER A 21 20.88 4.58 11.59
CA SER A 21 21.11 5.15 10.26
C SER A 21 22.37 6.02 10.26
N SER A 22 23.25 5.80 9.29
CA SER A 22 24.44 6.62 9.10
C SER A 22 24.10 8.04 8.61
N GLU A 23 22.99 8.16 7.87
CA GLU A 23 22.57 9.41 7.23
C GLU A 23 21.82 10.32 8.19
N HIS A 24 20.87 9.77 8.94
CA HIS A 24 19.98 10.54 9.81
C HIS A 24 20.37 10.49 11.29
N GLY A 25 21.30 9.60 11.66
CA GLY A 25 21.66 9.38 13.06
C GLY A 25 20.52 8.81 13.91
N LYS A 26 19.45 8.30 13.28
CA LYS A 26 18.25 7.78 13.95
C LYS A 26 18.32 6.28 14.17
N ALA A 27 17.87 5.84 15.34
CA ALA A 27 17.86 4.42 15.71
C ALA A 27 16.51 3.79 15.39
N PHE A 28 16.51 2.52 14.97
CA PHE A 28 15.30 1.78 14.64
C PHE A 28 15.47 0.29 14.93
N TYR A 29 14.34 -0.40 15.06
CA TYR A 29 14.31 -1.85 15.23
C TYR A 29 14.31 -2.59 13.90
N GLN A 30 15.01 -3.71 13.84
CA GLN A 30 14.91 -4.72 12.80
C GLN A 30 14.65 -6.10 13.41
N GLY A 31 14.13 -7.04 12.61
CA GLY A 31 13.78 -8.39 13.07
C GLY A 31 12.42 -8.46 13.79
N LEU A 32 11.66 -7.37 13.79
CA LEU A 32 10.26 -7.36 14.22
C LEU A 32 9.33 -7.73 13.06
N TYR A 33 8.28 -8.49 13.37
CA TYR A 33 7.23 -8.84 12.43
C TYR A 33 6.46 -7.59 12.01
N ALA A 34 6.24 -7.49 10.70
CA ALA A 34 5.36 -6.52 10.09
C ALA A 34 4.21 -7.23 9.38
N CYS A 35 3.00 -6.68 9.51
CA CYS A 35 1.80 -7.37 9.00
C CYS A 35 1.66 -7.35 7.48
N GLY A 36 2.49 -6.59 6.75
CA GLY A 36 2.41 -6.46 5.29
C GLY A 36 1.11 -5.85 4.75
N SER A 37 0.19 -5.41 5.63
CA SER A 37 -1.11 -4.89 5.20
C SER A 37 -0.97 -3.48 4.65
N VAL A 38 -1.20 -3.35 3.35
CA VAL A 38 -1.26 -2.05 2.66
C VAL A 38 -2.56 -1.29 2.95
N TRP A 39 -3.61 -1.96 3.42
CA TRP A 39 -4.93 -1.36 3.60
C TRP A 39 -5.21 -0.92 5.03
N THR A 40 -4.70 -1.64 6.03
CA THR A 40 -5.13 -1.47 7.43
C THR A 40 -3.99 -1.09 8.38
N CYS A 41 -2.74 -1.11 7.90
CA CYS A 41 -1.59 -0.71 8.69
C CYS A 41 -0.89 0.50 8.04
N PRO A 42 -1.01 1.72 8.59
CA PRO A 42 -0.41 2.91 7.98
C PRO A 42 1.12 2.81 7.90
N VAL A 43 1.75 2.12 8.86
CA VAL A 43 3.21 1.88 8.86
C VAL A 43 3.63 0.97 7.69
N CYS A 44 2.92 -0.14 7.46
CA CYS A 44 3.24 -1.04 6.35
C CYS A 44 2.87 -0.40 5.01
N ALA A 45 1.71 0.26 4.93
CA ALA A 45 1.23 0.95 3.75
C ALA A 45 2.25 1.99 3.24
N ALA A 46 2.80 2.82 4.13
CA ALA A 46 3.83 3.81 3.77
C ALA A 46 5.09 3.16 3.19
N LYS A 47 5.61 2.11 3.85
CA LYS A 47 6.81 1.37 3.39
C LYS A 47 6.58 0.69 2.03
N ILE A 48 5.41 0.03 1.87
CA ILE A 48 5.04 -0.62 0.60
C ILE A 48 4.92 0.44 -0.50
N ALA A 49 4.21 1.53 -0.25
CA ALA A 49 3.99 2.58 -1.23
C ALA A 49 5.31 3.21 -1.71
N GLU A 50 6.26 3.44 -0.80
CA GLU A 50 7.61 3.93 -1.14
C GLU A 50 8.31 3.00 -2.12
N ARG A 51 8.35 1.70 -1.80
CA ARG A 51 9.01 0.70 -2.65
C ARG A 51 8.31 0.57 -4.00
N ARG A 52 6.98 0.50 -4.01
CA ARG A 52 6.18 0.41 -5.25
C ARG A 52 6.40 1.66 -6.11
N ARG A 53 6.52 2.85 -5.52
CA ARG A 53 6.82 4.08 -6.26
C ARG A 53 8.13 3.98 -7.03
N ILE A 54 9.17 3.37 -6.46
CA ILE A 54 10.44 3.13 -7.16
C ILE A 54 10.22 2.19 -8.35
N GLU A 55 9.54 1.05 -8.14
CA GLU A 55 9.23 0.09 -9.23
C GLU A 55 8.42 0.73 -10.38
N LEU A 56 7.47 1.61 -10.05
CA LEU A 56 6.66 2.33 -11.05
C LEU A 56 7.50 3.34 -11.84
N LYS A 57 8.42 4.06 -11.18
CA LYS A 57 9.36 4.97 -11.86
C LYS A 57 10.28 4.22 -12.81
N GLU A 58 10.86 3.11 -12.35
CA GLU A 58 11.70 2.24 -13.19
C GLU A 58 10.93 1.73 -14.42
N ALA A 59 9.64 1.40 -14.27
CA ALA A 59 8.80 0.98 -15.38
C ALA A 59 8.60 2.07 -16.44
N LEU A 60 8.30 3.31 -16.01
CA LEU A 60 8.13 4.43 -16.94
C LEU A 60 9.46 4.74 -17.66
N GLU A 61 10.58 4.73 -16.94
CA GLU A 61 11.89 4.97 -17.53
C GLU A 61 12.28 3.88 -18.54
N SER A 62 12.05 2.61 -18.20
CA SER A 62 12.31 1.49 -19.10
C SER A 62 11.44 1.54 -20.34
N ALA A 63 10.15 1.84 -20.18
CA ALA A 63 9.23 2.01 -21.31
C ALA A 63 9.70 3.12 -22.25
N LYS A 64 10.10 4.28 -21.70
CA LYS A 64 10.64 5.40 -22.47
C LYS A 64 11.90 5.01 -23.25
N LYS A 65 12.85 4.29 -22.60
CA LYS A 65 14.09 3.81 -23.25
C LYS A 65 13.82 2.84 -24.41
N LYS A 66 12.72 2.08 -24.32
CA LYS A 66 12.27 1.13 -25.35
C LYS A 66 11.39 1.76 -26.44
N GLY A 67 11.16 3.08 -26.40
CA GLY A 67 10.28 3.76 -27.37
C GLY A 67 8.79 3.49 -27.17
N LEU A 68 8.40 2.93 -26.01
CA LEU A 68 7.00 2.64 -25.71
C LEU A 68 6.25 3.89 -25.23
N LYS A 69 4.94 3.93 -25.43
CA LYS A 69 4.05 4.95 -24.88
C LYS A 69 3.39 4.46 -23.60
N ALA A 70 3.22 5.39 -22.65
CA ALA A 70 2.48 5.17 -21.41
C ALA A 70 1.20 6.02 -21.44
N HIS A 71 0.08 5.42 -21.03
CA HIS A 71 -1.21 6.08 -20.90
C HIS A 71 -1.75 5.89 -19.49
N PHE A 72 -2.24 6.96 -18.88
CA PHE A 72 -2.83 6.94 -17.56
C PHE A 72 -4.35 6.91 -17.66
N ILE A 73 -4.97 5.87 -17.10
CA ILE A 73 -6.39 5.60 -17.23
C ILE A 73 -7.02 5.57 -15.85
N THR A 74 -8.12 6.28 -15.68
CA THR A 74 -8.97 6.20 -14.48
C THR A 74 -10.28 5.55 -14.86
N LEU A 75 -10.61 4.43 -14.21
CA LEU A 75 -11.88 3.72 -14.35
C LEU A 75 -12.70 3.89 -13.09
N THR A 76 -13.85 4.56 -13.21
CA THR A 76 -14.78 4.77 -12.10
C THR A 76 -16.10 4.03 -12.35
N ILE A 77 -16.82 3.74 -11.26
CA ILE A 77 -18.16 3.17 -11.32
C ILE A 77 -19.17 4.13 -10.68
N PRO A 78 -20.43 4.15 -11.14
CA PRO A 78 -21.51 4.78 -10.39
C PRO A 78 -21.66 4.12 -9.01
N HIS A 79 -21.88 4.93 -7.98
CA HIS A 79 -22.07 4.49 -6.60
C HIS A 79 -22.97 5.47 -5.85
N GLY A 80 -23.61 5.01 -4.79
CA GLY A 80 -24.49 5.77 -3.90
C GLY A 80 -24.30 5.40 -2.43
N VAL A 81 -24.93 6.18 -1.55
CA VAL A 81 -24.78 6.06 -0.09
C VAL A 81 -25.25 4.71 0.47
N GLY A 82 -26.15 4.02 -0.24
CA GLY A 82 -26.69 2.72 0.16
C GLY A 82 -25.96 1.53 -0.44
N ASP A 83 -24.94 1.73 -1.27
CA ASP A 83 -24.22 0.62 -1.89
C ASP A 83 -23.27 -0.04 -0.90
N ASP A 84 -23.29 -1.38 -0.90
CA ASP A 84 -22.35 -2.19 -0.14
C ASP A 84 -20.99 -2.26 -0.84
N ILE A 85 -19.92 -1.94 -0.11
CA ILE A 85 -18.57 -1.87 -0.68
C ILE A 85 -18.02 -3.24 -1.07
N GLU A 86 -18.40 -4.33 -0.39
CA GLU A 86 -17.95 -5.68 -0.74
C GLU A 86 -18.57 -6.11 -2.09
N ASP A 87 -19.86 -5.82 -2.28
CA ASP A 87 -20.56 -6.02 -3.56
C ASP A 87 -19.99 -5.14 -4.69
N LEU A 88 -19.78 -3.84 -4.43
CA LEU A 88 -19.15 -2.94 -5.41
C LEU A 88 -17.77 -3.46 -5.84
N LEU A 89 -16.93 -3.88 -4.88
CA LEU A 89 -15.61 -4.44 -5.18
C LEU A 89 -15.71 -5.76 -5.97
N ALA A 90 -16.66 -6.63 -5.66
CA ALA A 90 -16.88 -7.87 -6.40
C ALA A 90 -17.25 -7.60 -7.86
N LYS A 91 -18.19 -6.69 -8.09
CA LYS A 91 -18.61 -6.27 -9.43
C LYS A 91 -17.49 -5.54 -10.19
N LEU A 92 -16.72 -4.69 -9.51
CA LEU A 92 -15.56 -3.99 -10.07
C LEU A 92 -14.46 -4.97 -10.54
N ARG A 93 -14.16 -6.00 -9.73
CA ARG A 93 -13.24 -7.09 -10.11
C ARG A 93 -13.76 -7.88 -11.30
N LEU A 94 -15.06 -8.19 -11.33
CA LEU A 94 -15.67 -8.90 -12.45
C LEU A 94 -15.60 -8.09 -13.74
N ALA A 95 -15.91 -6.79 -13.69
CA ALA A 95 -15.84 -5.89 -14.83
C ALA A 95 -14.41 -5.82 -15.39
N THR A 96 -13.42 -5.61 -14.53
CA THR A 96 -12.03 -5.59 -15.00
C THR A 96 -11.54 -6.94 -15.53
N LYS A 97 -11.99 -8.07 -14.99
CA LYS A 97 -11.71 -9.41 -15.56
C LYS A 97 -12.28 -9.56 -16.98
N LYS A 98 -13.48 -9.04 -17.24
CA LYS A 98 -14.12 -9.03 -18.57
C LYS A 98 -13.38 -8.13 -19.57
N MET A 99 -12.70 -7.08 -19.11
CA MET A 99 -11.82 -6.28 -19.97
C MET A 99 -10.52 -7.00 -20.35
N SER A 100 -10.11 -8.00 -19.57
CA SER A 100 -8.87 -8.76 -19.82
C SER A 100 -9.07 -10.07 -20.60
N SER A 101 -10.31 -10.51 -20.82
CA SER A 101 -10.59 -11.82 -21.42
C SER A 101 -11.87 -11.86 -22.27
N GLY A 102 -11.91 -12.78 -23.24
CA GLY A 102 -13.04 -12.97 -24.14
C GLY A 102 -13.10 -11.96 -25.29
N ARG A 103 -14.20 -12.00 -26.07
CA ARG A 103 -14.37 -11.20 -27.31
C ARG A 103 -14.36 -9.68 -27.10
N ASN A 104 -14.59 -9.22 -25.86
CA ASN A 104 -14.57 -7.79 -25.50
C ASN A 104 -13.26 -7.33 -24.87
N ALA A 105 -12.25 -8.20 -24.80
CA ALA A 105 -10.97 -7.88 -24.21
C ALA A 105 -10.33 -6.67 -24.90
N VAL A 106 -9.70 -5.81 -24.11
CA VAL A 106 -9.00 -4.61 -24.58
C VAL A 106 -7.96 -4.95 -25.64
N LYS A 107 -7.18 -6.02 -25.42
CA LYS A 107 -6.17 -6.50 -26.37
C LYS A 107 -6.79 -6.83 -27.74
N SER A 108 -7.89 -7.59 -27.75
CA SER A 108 -8.59 -7.96 -28.99
C SER A 108 -9.16 -6.73 -29.72
N ARG A 109 -9.62 -5.72 -28.98
CA ARG A 109 -10.12 -4.46 -29.57
C ARG A 109 -9.01 -3.65 -30.22
N PHE A 110 -7.85 -3.51 -29.56
CA PHE A 110 -6.69 -2.88 -30.20
C PHE A 110 -6.29 -3.67 -31.44
N GLN A 111 -6.13 -4.99 -31.32
CA GLN A 111 -5.76 -5.84 -32.44
C GLN A 111 -6.70 -5.65 -33.65
N SER A 112 -8.02 -5.61 -33.45
CA SER A 112 -8.97 -5.37 -34.55
C SER A 112 -8.83 -4.00 -35.24
N ILE A 113 -8.34 -2.97 -34.53
CA ILE A 113 -8.11 -1.65 -35.11
C ILE A 113 -6.86 -1.68 -35.99
N PHE A 114 -5.79 -2.35 -35.53
CA PHE A 114 -4.48 -2.36 -36.21
C PHE A 114 -4.30 -3.49 -37.23
N GLU A 115 -5.12 -4.55 -37.18
CA GLU A 115 -5.21 -5.53 -38.28
C GLU A 115 -5.60 -4.85 -39.61
N SER A 116 -6.37 -3.75 -39.55
CA SER A 116 -6.73 -2.95 -40.73
C SER A 116 -5.59 -2.10 -41.29
N THR A 117 -4.49 -1.92 -40.54
CA THR A 117 -3.31 -1.13 -40.96
C THR A 117 -2.11 -1.99 -41.36
N GLY A 118 -2.21 -3.33 -41.26
CA GLY A 118 -1.12 -4.25 -41.62
C GLY A 118 0.00 -4.35 -40.59
N GLU A 119 -0.16 -3.76 -39.40
CA GLU A 119 0.80 -3.85 -38.30
C GLU A 119 0.72 -5.23 -37.61
N SER A 120 1.84 -5.94 -37.54
CA SER A 120 1.95 -7.28 -36.91
C SER A 120 2.44 -7.24 -35.46
N GLU A 121 2.89 -6.08 -34.99
CA GLU A 121 3.39 -5.92 -33.62
C GLU A 121 2.26 -5.89 -32.59
N ALA A 122 2.56 -6.37 -31.38
CA ALA A 122 1.60 -6.33 -30.28
C ALA A 122 1.34 -4.88 -29.87
N ALA A 123 0.17 -4.37 -30.26
CA ALA A 123 -0.27 -3.00 -29.95
C ALA A 123 -0.19 -2.68 -28.44
N THR A 124 -0.56 -3.63 -27.58
CA THR A 124 -0.44 -3.51 -26.12
C THR A 124 0.70 -4.35 -25.57
N ILE A 125 1.60 -3.74 -24.80
CA ILE A 125 2.72 -4.42 -24.12
C ILE A 125 2.27 -5.00 -22.77
N GLY A 126 1.48 -4.23 -22.02
CA GLY A 126 0.94 -4.64 -20.73
C GLY A 126 0.46 -3.45 -19.91
N PHE A 127 -0.01 -3.69 -18.70
CA PHE A 127 -0.50 -2.65 -17.81
C PHE A 127 -0.16 -2.90 -16.35
N ILE A 128 -0.15 -1.81 -15.58
CA ILE A 128 -0.12 -1.82 -14.12
C ILE A 128 -1.46 -1.25 -13.65
N ARG A 129 -2.13 -1.92 -12.71
CA ARG A 129 -3.44 -1.52 -12.18
C ARG A 129 -3.39 -1.32 -10.68
N ALA A 130 -4.01 -0.25 -10.23
CA ALA A 130 -4.02 0.26 -8.87
C ALA A 130 -5.45 0.37 -8.36
N LEU A 131 -5.83 -0.41 -7.36
CA LEU A 131 -7.11 -0.23 -6.67
C LEU A 131 -6.98 0.92 -5.67
N GLU A 132 -7.90 1.88 -5.74
CA GLU A 132 -8.01 2.98 -4.80
C GLU A 132 -9.46 3.13 -4.31
N VAL A 133 -9.63 3.77 -3.16
CA VAL A 133 -10.95 4.03 -2.59
C VAL A 133 -10.94 5.32 -1.78
N THR A 134 -12.03 6.08 -1.93
CA THR A 134 -12.35 7.18 -1.03
C THR A 134 -13.77 7.01 -0.52
N HIS A 135 -14.13 7.73 0.53
CA HIS A 135 -15.51 7.84 1.00
C HIS A 135 -15.94 9.30 0.91
N GLY A 136 -17.12 9.56 0.36
CA GLY A 136 -17.67 10.92 0.23
C GLY A 136 -19.15 10.98 0.58
N LYS A 137 -19.82 12.07 0.17
CA LYS A 137 -21.26 12.24 0.41
C LYS A 137 -22.13 11.12 -0.17
N ASN A 138 -21.67 10.51 -1.27
CA ASN A 138 -22.36 9.41 -1.96
C ASN A 138 -21.82 8.02 -1.59
N GLY A 139 -21.25 7.86 -0.38
CA GLY A 139 -20.67 6.58 0.06
C GLY A 139 -19.27 6.33 -0.48
N TYR A 140 -18.89 5.04 -0.56
CA TYR A 140 -17.57 4.63 -1.05
C TYR A 140 -17.44 4.76 -2.57
N HIS A 141 -16.26 5.21 -3.00
CA HIS A 141 -15.86 5.36 -4.40
C HIS A 141 -14.63 4.49 -4.71
N PRO A 142 -14.79 3.16 -4.84
CA PRO A 142 -13.72 2.31 -5.31
C PRO A 142 -13.50 2.53 -6.80
N HIS A 143 -12.25 2.69 -7.22
CA HIS A 143 -11.90 2.94 -8.61
C HIS A 143 -10.52 2.35 -8.93
N TYR A 144 -10.23 2.26 -10.23
CA TYR A 144 -8.93 1.80 -10.70
C TYR A 144 -8.17 2.92 -11.40
N HIS A 145 -6.92 3.09 -11.04
CA HIS A 145 -5.92 3.73 -11.90
C HIS A 145 -5.14 2.66 -12.66
N ILE A 146 -4.84 2.92 -13.94
CA ILE A 146 -4.10 1.99 -14.80
C ILE A 146 -3.04 2.77 -15.56
N ILE A 147 -1.81 2.26 -15.54
CA ILE A 147 -0.75 2.67 -16.47
C ILE A 147 -0.69 1.61 -17.57
N LEU A 148 -1.16 1.95 -18.75
CA LEU A 148 -1.11 1.09 -19.93
C LEU A 148 0.13 1.42 -20.76
N PHE A 149 0.90 0.39 -21.12
CA PHE A 149 2.03 0.49 -22.02
C PHE A 149 1.67 -0.05 -23.40
N THR A 150 1.94 0.74 -24.43
CA THR A 150 1.66 0.41 -25.84
C THR A 150 2.89 0.69 -26.70
N ASN A 151 2.85 0.24 -27.94
CA ASN A 151 3.75 0.75 -28.97
C ASN A 151 3.51 2.26 -29.22
N ASP A 152 4.34 2.85 -30.06
CA ASP A 152 4.29 4.27 -30.38
C ASP A 152 3.16 4.64 -31.37
N SER A 153 2.59 3.68 -32.09
CA SER A 153 1.45 3.92 -33.01
C SER A 153 0.13 4.21 -32.27
N ILE A 154 0.00 3.78 -31.00
CA ILE A 154 -1.18 4.09 -30.18
C ILE A 154 -1.06 5.47 -29.51
N ASN A 155 -2.07 6.31 -29.75
CA ASN A 155 -2.24 7.58 -29.05
C ASN A 155 -3.37 7.51 -28.00
N THR A 156 -3.41 8.51 -27.12
CA THR A 156 -4.36 8.58 -26.01
C THR A 156 -5.83 8.57 -26.45
N SER A 157 -6.18 9.12 -27.63
CA SER A 157 -7.57 9.13 -28.10
C SER A 157 -8.04 7.75 -28.57
N ILE A 158 -7.17 6.95 -29.18
CA ILE A 158 -7.46 5.53 -29.50
C ILE A 158 -7.68 4.76 -28.20
N VAL A 159 -6.81 4.96 -27.19
CA VAL A 159 -6.97 4.33 -25.88
C VAL A 159 -8.28 4.75 -25.22
N GLN A 160 -8.62 6.04 -25.22
CA GLN A 160 -9.89 6.58 -24.71
C GLN A 160 -11.08 5.89 -25.36
N TYR A 161 -11.11 5.78 -26.68
CA TYR A 161 -12.18 5.13 -27.42
C TYR A 161 -12.33 3.65 -27.05
N VAL A 162 -11.22 2.90 -27.03
CA VAL A 162 -11.21 1.47 -26.72
C VAL A 162 -11.64 1.21 -25.28
N TYR A 163 -11.02 1.91 -24.32
CA TYR A 163 -11.29 1.71 -22.90
C TYR A 163 -12.69 2.15 -22.51
N SER A 164 -13.20 3.27 -23.01
CA SER A 164 -14.56 3.73 -22.66
C SER A 164 -15.62 2.72 -23.10
N LYS A 165 -15.51 2.20 -24.33
CA LYS A 165 -16.43 1.18 -24.85
C LYS A 165 -16.31 -0.14 -24.10
N ALA A 166 -15.08 -0.60 -23.86
CA ALA A 166 -14.83 -1.83 -23.12
C ALA A 166 -15.32 -1.73 -21.67
N TRP A 167 -15.09 -0.59 -21.02
CA TRP A 167 -15.46 -0.35 -19.63
C TRP A 167 -16.96 -0.27 -19.45
N LYS A 168 -17.65 0.55 -20.25
CA LYS A 168 -19.12 0.64 -20.21
C LYS A 168 -19.77 -0.73 -20.37
N LYS A 169 -19.34 -1.51 -21.35
CA LYS A 169 -19.84 -2.86 -21.55
C LYS A 169 -19.52 -3.78 -20.37
N ALA A 170 -18.28 -3.75 -19.87
CA ALA A 170 -17.87 -4.59 -18.76
C ALA A 170 -18.64 -4.28 -17.47
N CYS A 171 -18.95 -3.01 -17.19
CA CYS A 171 -19.79 -2.60 -16.07
C CYS A 171 -21.19 -3.21 -16.18
N LEU A 172 -21.87 -2.99 -17.32
CA LEU A 172 -23.22 -3.53 -17.56
C LEU A 172 -23.25 -5.06 -17.46
N ASP A 173 -22.29 -5.73 -18.10
CA ASP A 173 -22.17 -7.20 -18.09
C ASP A 173 -21.81 -7.76 -16.70
N SER A 174 -21.46 -6.91 -15.73
CA SER A 174 -21.11 -7.28 -14.35
C SER A 174 -22.16 -6.82 -13.32
N GLY A 175 -23.30 -6.30 -13.78
CA GLY A 175 -24.38 -5.83 -12.89
C GLY A 175 -24.11 -4.46 -12.25
N LEU A 176 -23.19 -3.67 -12.80
CA LEU A 176 -23.01 -2.26 -12.46
C LEU A 176 -23.88 -1.38 -13.36
N PRO A 177 -24.35 -0.22 -12.87
CA PRO A 177 -24.99 0.78 -13.74
C PRO A 177 -24.03 1.24 -14.84
N SER A 178 -24.58 1.81 -15.92
CA SER A 178 -23.76 2.41 -16.96
C SER A 178 -22.89 3.52 -16.35
N PRO A 179 -21.55 3.46 -16.53
CA PRO A 179 -20.69 4.55 -16.09
C PRO A 179 -20.99 5.82 -16.90
N SER A 180 -20.63 6.98 -16.32
CA SER A 180 -20.72 8.28 -17.00
C SER A 180 -19.87 8.29 -18.27
N GLU A 181 -20.38 8.86 -19.35
CA GLU A 181 -19.61 9.05 -20.58
C GLU A 181 -18.39 9.97 -20.36
N ASP A 182 -18.56 11.01 -19.54
CA ASP A 182 -17.53 12.02 -19.30
C ASP A 182 -16.54 11.64 -18.20
N HIS A 183 -16.96 10.84 -17.22
CA HIS A 183 -16.19 10.59 -15.99
C HIS A 183 -15.95 9.11 -15.68
N GLY A 184 -16.62 8.21 -16.38
CA GLY A 184 -16.54 6.76 -16.18
C GLY A 184 -15.19 6.17 -16.59
N CYS A 185 -14.60 6.70 -17.66
CA CYS A 185 -13.29 6.34 -18.16
C CYS A 185 -12.57 7.60 -18.62
N LEU A 186 -11.45 7.94 -17.97
CA LEU A 186 -10.62 9.08 -18.36
C LEU A 186 -9.23 8.59 -18.72
N VAL A 187 -8.76 8.94 -19.91
CA VAL A 187 -7.43 8.58 -20.40
C VAL A 187 -6.61 9.84 -20.62
N LYS A 188 -5.40 9.85 -20.04
CA LYS A 188 -4.40 10.89 -20.16
C LYS A 188 -3.07 10.29 -20.63
N ASP A 189 -2.14 11.14 -21.05
CA ASP A 189 -0.81 10.69 -21.45
C ASP A 189 0.11 10.35 -20.25
N GLY A 190 1.34 9.93 -20.55
CA GLY A 190 2.33 9.49 -19.57
C GLY A 190 2.87 10.57 -18.63
N SER A 191 2.68 11.87 -18.92
CA SER A 191 3.03 12.94 -17.97
C SER A 191 2.20 12.81 -16.69
N TYR A 192 0.91 12.51 -16.83
CA TYR A 192 0.02 12.25 -15.70
C TYR A 192 0.37 10.98 -14.95
N ALA A 193 0.91 9.95 -15.61
CA ALA A 193 1.41 8.76 -14.93
C ALA A 193 2.61 9.12 -14.03
N SER A 194 3.51 9.98 -14.51
CA SER A 194 4.67 10.45 -13.74
C SER A 194 4.23 11.28 -12.53
N ASP A 195 3.29 12.22 -12.73
CA ASP A 195 2.71 13.02 -11.65
C ASP A 195 2.05 12.11 -10.61
N TYR A 196 1.20 11.20 -11.06
CA TYR A 196 0.52 10.24 -10.18
C TYR A 196 1.51 9.40 -9.36
N ILE A 197 2.56 8.87 -9.98
CA ILE A 197 3.60 8.09 -9.27
C ILE A 197 4.36 8.95 -8.26
N SER A 198 4.67 10.21 -8.58
CA SER A 198 5.36 11.11 -7.63
C SER A 198 4.54 11.35 -6.36
N LYS A 199 3.22 11.16 -6.47
CA LYS A 199 2.21 11.41 -5.45
C LYS A 199 1.75 10.14 -4.75
N TRP A 200 1.97 8.99 -5.39
CA TRP A 200 1.65 7.68 -4.84
C TRP A 200 2.33 7.49 -3.48
N GLY A 201 1.55 7.14 -2.47
CA GLY A 201 2.02 6.94 -1.09
C GLY A 201 2.22 8.21 -0.27
N ILE A 202 2.44 9.37 -0.90
CA ILE A 202 2.63 10.66 -0.21
C ILE A 202 1.31 11.46 -0.13
N GLU A 203 0.39 11.24 -1.08
CA GLU A 203 -0.80 12.09 -1.25
C GLU A 203 -2.10 11.56 -0.67
N ASP A 204 -2.17 10.35 -0.10
CA ASP A 204 -3.43 9.86 0.49
C ASP A 204 -3.57 10.06 1.99
N GLU A 205 -2.49 10.43 2.69
CA GLU A 205 -2.49 10.56 4.17
C GLU A 205 -2.13 11.95 4.69
N MET A 206 -0.96 12.50 4.35
CA MET A 206 -0.40 13.63 5.12
C MET A 206 -0.48 15.00 4.42
N THR A 207 -0.42 15.05 3.09
CA THR A 207 -0.52 16.33 2.35
C THR A 207 -1.97 16.78 2.10
N LYS A 208 -2.95 15.87 2.15
CA LYS A 208 -4.38 16.23 2.07
C LYS A 208 -4.93 16.79 3.38
N ALA A 209 -4.37 16.41 4.54
CA ALA A 209 -4.78 16.92 5.84
C ALA A 209 -4.53 18.43 6.00
N ASN A 210 -3.41 18.94 5.46
CA ASN A 210 -3.05 20.37 5.60
C ASN A 210 -3.30 21.22 4.35
N THR A 211 -3.31 20.68 3.13
CA THR A 211 -3.32 21.52 1.90
C THR A 211 -4.70 21.67 1.23
N LYS A 212 -5.74 20.92 1.65
CA LYS A 212 -7.09 21.01 1.04
C LYS A 212 -8.24 20.84 2.04
N ILE A 213 -8.23 21.62 3.13
CA ILE A 213 -9.41 21.82 4.01
C ILE A 213 -10.64 22.33 3.21
N THR A 214 -10.47 22.85 2.00
CA THR A 214 -11.54 23.57 1.27
C THR A 214 -12.00 22.98 -0.08
N LYS A 215 -11.49 21.83 -0.58
CA LYS A 215 -11.81 21.38 -1.97
C LYS A 215 -12.09 19.90 -2.26
N LEU A 216 -11.96 18.96 -1.33
CA LEU A 216 -12.24 17.54 -1.62
C LEU A 216 -13.66 17.13 -1.20
N LYS A 217 -14.38 16.44 -2.10
CA LYS A 217 -15.74 15.90 -1.87
C LYS A 217 -15.76 14.58 -1.05
N GLY A 218 -14.63 14.20 -0.43
CA GLY A 218 -14.48 12.94 0.30
C GLY A 218 -13.11 12.79 1.00
N LYS A 219 -12.95 11.70 1.76
CA LYS A 219 -11.76 11.32 2.55
C LYS A 219 -11.20 9.98 2.10
N SER A 220 -9.88 9.82 2.18
CA SER A 220 -9.23 8.50 2.14
C SER A 220 -9.58 7.71 3.42
N PRO A 221 -9.34 6.39 3.45
CA PRO A 221 -9.52 5.58 4.67
C PRO A 221 -8.73 6.13 5.86
N TRP A 222 -7.55 6.66 5.60
CA TRP A 222 -6.70 7.26 6.62
C TRP A 222 -7.19 8.62 7.08
N GLY A 223 -7.77 9.41 6.16
CA GLY A 223 -8.50 10.62 6.52
C GLY A 223 -9.68 10.34 7.45
N LEU A 224 -10.29 9.15 7.42
CA LEU A 224 -11.29 8.73 8.40
C LEU A 224 -10.66 8.52 9.78
N LEU A 225 -9.48 7.88 9.87
CA LEU A 225 -8.77 7.73 11.14
C LEU A 225 -8.34 9.09 11.72
N ASP A 226 -7.89 10.02 10.87
CA ASP A 226 -7.59 11.39 11.29
C ASP A 226 -8.85 12.09 11.81
N ALA A 227 -10.00 11.94 11.14
CA ALA A 227 -11.27 12.49 11.64
C ALA A 227 -11.67 11.94 13.03
N VAL A 228 -11.38 10.66 13.31
CA VAL A 228 -11.55 10.08 14.65
C VAL A 228 -10.63 10.75 15.67
N LEU A 229 -9.36 10.97 15.30
CA LEU A 229 -8.35 11.54 16.17
C LEU A 229 -8.63 13.02 16.49
N GLN A 230 -9.01 13.81 15.50
CA GLN A 230 -9.25 15.25 15.66
C GLN A 230 -10.57 15.55 16.36
N GLY A 231 -11.60 14.71 16.16
CA GLY A 231 -12.88 14.86 16.86
C GLY A 231 -13.78 16.00 16.37
N ASN A 232 -13.32 16.81 15.42
CA ASN A 232 -13.97 18.07 15.01
C ASN A 232 -14.22 18.16 13.50
N ASP A 233 -14.17 17.04 12.77
CA ASP A 233 -14.41 17.04 11.33
C ASP A 233 -15.89 17.32 11.01
N PRO A 234 -16.19 18.30 10.12
CA PRO A 234 -17.55 18.75 9.87
C PRO A 234 -18.43 17.71 9.16
N ASP A 235 -17.85 16.82 8.35
CA ASP A 235 -18.58 15.82 7.56
C ASP A 235 -18.58 14.43 8.23
N TYR A 236 -17.66 14.19 9.18
CA TYR A 236 -17.40 12.89 9.78
C TYR A 236 -17.27 12.96 11.30
N SER A 237 -18.36 12.66 12.04
CA SER A 237 -18.23 12.42 13.48
C SER A 237 -17.27 11.26 13.77
N PRO A 238 -16.60 11.23 14.94
CA PRO A 238 -15.69 10.14 15.31
C PRO A 238 -16.33 8.75 15.20
N GLU A 239 -17.57 8.59 15.64
CA GLU A 239 -18.29 7.31 15.60
C GLU A 239 -18.57 6.88 14.16
N ARG A 240 -18.95 7.83 13.30
CA ARG A 240 -19.18 7.57 11.88
C ARG A 240 -17.88 7.20 11.18
N ALA A 241 -16.82 7.97 11.38
CA ALA A 241 -15.52 7.75 10.76
C ALA A 241 -14.93 6.39 11.17
N LYS A 242 -15.00 6.05 12.46
CA LYS A 242 -14.62 4.72 12.99
C LYS A 242 -15.40 3.60 12.32
N SER A 243 -16.73 3.73 12.22
CA SER A 243 -17.58 2.69 11.63
C SER A 243 -17.26 2.47 10.14
N LEU A 244 -17.06 3.55 9.39
CA LEU A 244 -16.64 3.50 7.99
C LEU A 244 -15.23 2.88 7.85
N PHE A 245 -14.29 3.20 8.74
CA PHE A 245 -12.98 2.57 8.69
C PHE A 245 -13.06 1.05 8.92
N LEU A 246 -13.93 0.58 9.82
CA LEU A 246 -14.14 -0.85 10.06
C LEU A 246 -14.74 -1.57 8.83
N VAL A 247 -15.73 -0.95 8.17
CA VAL A 247 -16.31 -1.48 6.93
C VAL A 247 -15.25 -1.59 5.83
N TYR A 248 -14.47 -0.52 5.64
CA TYR A 248 -13.34 -0.51 4.70
C TYR A 248 -12.31 -1.60 5.05
N SER A 249 -11.89 -1.69 6.31
CA SER A 249 -10.88 -2.64 6.78
C SER A 249 -11.30 -4.09 6.46
N LYS A 250 -12.57 -4.42 6.70
CA LYS A 250 -13.14 -5.73 6.38
C LYS A 250 -13.14 -6.01 4.87
N ALA A 251 -13.62 -5.06 4.07
CA ALA A 251 -13.78 -5.24 2.63
C ALA A 251 -12.46 -5.30 1.84
N PHE A 252 -11.44 -4.58 2.31
CA PHE A 252 -10.15 -4.45 1.63
C PHE A 252 -9.07 -5.41 2.18
N SER A 253 -9.27 -6.01 3.35
CA SER A 253 -8.34 -7.02 3.88
C SER A 253 -8.10 -8.15 2.86
N GLY A 254 -6.82 -8.46 2.62
CA GLY A 254 -6.40 -9.47 1.65
C GLY A 254 -6.55 -9.09 0.17
N GLN A 255 -7.09 -7.91 -0.16
CA GLN A 255 -7.14 -7.43 -1.55
C GLN A 255 -5.75 -7.01 -2.02
N ARG A 256 -5.45 -7.25 -3.29
CA ARG A 256 -4.22 -6.75 -3.92
C ARG A 256 -4.41 -5.30 -4.35
N GLN A 257 -3.59 -4.37 -3.84
CA GLN A 257 -3.63 -2.96 -4.21
C GLN A 257 -3.08 -2.71 -5.61
N LEU A 258 -1.89 -3.26 -5.92
CA LEU A 258 -1.20 -3.06 -7.19
C LEU A 258 -1.03 -4.38 -7.94
N TYR A 259 -1.42 -4.42 -9.21
CA TYR A 259 -1.33 -5.59 -10.08
C TYR A 259 -0.57 -5.29 -11.36
N TRP A 260 0.38 -6.16 -11.72
CA TRP A 260 1.11 -6.12 -12.98
C TRP A 260 0.56 -7.18 -13.93
N SER A 261 0.26 -6.81 -15.18
CA SER A 261 -0.17 -7.78 -16.18
C SER A 261 0.93 -8.80 -16.49
N ASN A 262 0.54 -10.03 -16.77
CA ASN A 262 1.46 -11.12 -17.08
C ASN A 262 2.44 -10.72 -18.20
N GLY A 263 3.74 -10.96 -18.00
CA GLY A 263 4.80 -10.65 -18.97
C GLY A 263 5.32 -9.21 -18.94
N LEU A 264 4.61 -8.25 -18.32
CA LEU A 264 5.01 -6.83 -18.36
C LEU A 264 6.38 -6.57 -17.72
N ARG A 265 6.62 -7.14 -16.53
CA ARG A 265 7.92 -6.98 -15.85
C ARG A 265 9.08 -7.50 -16.70
N ALA A 266 8.89 -8.66 -17.35
CA ALA A 266 9.88 -9.21 -18.28
C ALA A 266 10.07 -8.29 -19.49
N ALA A 267 8.98 -7.81 -20.11
CA ALA A 267 9.05 -6.90 -21.25
C ALA A 267 9.79 -5.58 -20.93
N LEU A 268 9.64 -5.07 -19.70
CA LEU A 268 10.30 -3.87 -19.21
C LEU A 268 11.65 -4.13 -18.52
N HIS A 269 12.15 -5.37 -18.50
CA HIS A 269 13.39 -5.74 -17.79
C HIS A 269 13.41 -5.30 -16.31
N ILE A 270 12.26 -5.38 -15.63
CA ILE A 270 12.12 -5.07 -14.20
C ILE A 270 12.28 -6.35 -13.40
N SER A 271 12.86 -6.22 -12.20
CA SER A 271 13.00 -7.32 -11.24
C SER A 271 11.66 -8.00 -10.93
N LYS A 272 11.73 -9.26 -10.47
CA LYS A 272 10.55 -10.03 -10.07
C LYS A 272 9.83 -9.31 -8.94
N GLU A 273 8.50 -9.35 -8.97
CA GLU A 273 7.67 -8.77 -7.91
C GLU A 273 7.95 -9.43 -6.57
N GLU A 274 8.20 -8.60 -5.57
CA GLU A 274 8.33 -9.03 -4.18
C GLU A 274 6.97 -8.94 -3.47
N ASN A 275 6.74 -9.83 -2.50
CA ASN A 275 5.56 -9.78 -1.64
C ASN A 275 5.65 -8.57 -0.70
N ASP A 276 4.53 -7.94 -0.39
CA ASP A 276 4.41 -6.82 0.54
C ASP A 276 5.02 -7.14 1.92
N GLU A 277 4.86 -8.35 2.45
CA GLU A 277 5.52 -8.76 3.70
C GLU A 277 7.05 -8.73 3.59
N VAL A 278 7.58 -9.19 2.45
CA VAL A 278 9.03 -9.17 2.17
C VAL A 278 9.50 -7.72 2.07
N ILE A 279 8.77 -6.88 1.34
CA ILE A 279 9.09 -5.44 1.18
C ILE A 279 9.20 -4.76 2.54
N VAL A 280 8.24 -4.98 3.45
CA VAL A 280 8.25 -4.31 4.76
C VAL A 280 9.31 -4.89 5.70
N SER A 281 9.68 -6.16 5.53
CA SER A 281 10.72 -6.83 6.33
C SER A 281 12.15 -6.44 5.96
N LYS A 282 12.35 -5.85 4.78
CA LYS A 282 13.67 -5.40 4.34
C LYS A 282 14.19 -4.29 5.24
N PRO A 283 15.50 -4.28 5.54
CA PRO A 283 16.11 -3.08 6.09
C PRO A 283 15.81 -1.91 5.15
N ASP A 284 15.57 -0.73 5.73
CA ASP A 284 15.49 0.48 4.93
C ASP A 284 16.82 0.61 4.14
N ASP A 285 16.77 1.07 2.89
CA ASP A 285 17.94 1.16 1.97
C ASP A 285 19.03 2.15 2.47
N VAL A 286 18.88 2.67 3.70
CA VAL A 286 19.81 3.55 4.37
C VAL A 286 20.92 2.74 5.01
N ARG A 287 22.17 3.09 4.70
CA ARG A 287 23.34 2.50 5.35
C ARG A 287 23.18 2.63 6.87
N SER A 288 23.26 1.50 7.56
CA SER A 288 22.94 1.42 8.99
C SER A 288 23.95 0.53 9.71
N TYR A 289 24.20 0.86 10.97
CA TYR A 289 25.13 0.14 11.83
C TYR A 289 24.35 -0.60 12.91
N LEU A 290 24.65 -1.89 13.09
CA LEU A 290 24.11 -2.67 14.20
C LEU A 290 24.67 -2.14 15.52
N LEU A 291 23.79 -1.71 16.43
CA LEU A 291 24.16 -1.24 17.76
C LEU A 291 24.03 -2.35 18.81
N ALA A 292 22.98 -3.16 18.71
CA ALA A 292 22.73 -4.26 19.63
C ALA A 292 21.83 -5.32 19.00
N GLN A 293 22.04 -6.58 19.41
CA GLN A 293 21.06 -7.66 19.29
C GLN A 293 20.41 -7.86 20.66
N ILE A 294 19.08 -7.86 20.68
CA ILE A 294 18.27 -8.06 21.88
C ILE A 294 17.82 -9.52 21.91
N PRO A 295 18.30 -10.31 22.89
CA PRO A 295 17.77 -11.64 23.15
C PRO A 295 16.28 -11.61 23.47
N PHE A 296 15.57 -12.68 23.14
CA PHE A 296 14.11 -12.73 23.31
C PHE A 296 13.66 -12.48 24.75
N GLU A 297 14.40 -12.97 25.74
CA GLU A 297 14.08 -12.74 27.16
C GLU A 297 14.20 -11.25 27.54
N GLN A 298 15.22 -10.54 27.06
CA GLN A 298 15.33 -9.10 27.28
C GLN A 298 14.23 -8.32 26.55
N TRP A 299 13.84 -8.77 25.36
CA TRP A 299 12.73 -8.15 24.64
C TRP A 299 11.40 -8.26 25.40
N LYS A 300 11.13 -9.41 26.05
CA LYS A 300 9.95 -9.55 26.91
C LYS A 300 9.95 -8.49 28.02
N LEU A 301 11.10 -8.19 28.60
CA LEU A 301 11.24 -7.15 29.64
C LEU A 301 11.03 -5.75 29.07
N VAL A 302 11.61 -5.45 27.90
CA VAL A 302 11.35 -4.19 27.20
C VAL A 302 9.85 -3.99 26.98
N LEU A 303 9.13 -5.03 26.55
CA LEU A 303 7.68 -4.99 26.39
C LEU A 303 6.92 -4.87 27.73
N LYS A 304 7.33 -5.62 28.76
CA LYS A 304 6.75 -5.60 30.11
C LYS A 304 6.77 -4.19 30.69
N PHE A 305 7.91 -3.51 30.55
CA PHE A 305 8.15 -2.18 31.09
C PHE A 305 7.87 -1.04 30.10
N LYS A 306 7.34 -1.34 28.90
CA LYS A 306 7.00 -0.37 27.83
C LYS A 306 8.15 0.56 27.44
N GLN A 307 9.36 0.00 27.32
CA GLN A 307 10.60 0.76 27.07
C GLN A 307 10.99 0.85 25.59
N GLU A 308 10.13 0.46 24.66
CA GLU A 308 10.46 0.37 23.22
C GLU A 308 10.99 1.71 22.66
N ALA A 309 10.29 2.82 22.92
CA ALA A 309 10.71 4.13 22.42
C ALA A 309 11.98 4.63 23.12
N ASN A 310 12.05 4.45 24.44
CA ASN A 310 13.20 4.89 25.24
C ASN A 310 14.49 4.21 24.81
N LEU A 311 14.42 2.91 24.50
CA LEU A 311 15.56 2.14 24.04
C LEU A 311 16.16 2.69 22.74
N LEU A 312 15.30 3.14 21.80
CA LEU A 312 15.76 3.81 20.58
C LEU A 312 16.40 5.17 20.90
N SER A 313 15.82 5.98 21.79
CA SER A 313 16.40 7.26 22.20
C SER A 313 17.77 7.12 22.86
N ILE A 314 17.95 6.09 23.70
CA ILE A 314 19.24 5.76 24.31
C ILE A 314 20.23 5.31 23.23
N ALA A 315 19.80 4.45 22.30
CA ALA A 315 20.63 3.95 21.20
C ALA A 315 21.10 5.06 20.25
N GLU A 316 20.30 6.11 20.03
CA GLU A 316 20.70 7.30 19.27
C GLU A 316 21.85 8.04 19.94
N SER A 317 21.92 8.02 21.27
CA SER A 317 22.83 8.85 22.06
C SER A 317 24.12 8.12 22.46
N ASN A 318 24.01 6.91 23.03
CA ASN A 318 25.14 6.20 23.62
C ASN A 318 24.92 4.67 23.65
N VAL A 319 25.77 3.93 22.94
CA VAL A 319 25.71 2.45 22.86
C VAL A 319 26.05 1.77 24.18
N VAL A 320 26.95 2.34 24.99
CA VAL A 320 27.28 1.79 26.31
C VAL A 320 26.08 1.91 27.25
N ALA A 321 25.40 3.07 27.22
CA ALA A 321 24.18 3.28 28.00
C ALA A 321 23.07 2.31 27.58
N LEU A 322 22.97 1.99 26.29
CA LEU A 322 22.02 0.99 25.77
C LEU A 322 22.26 -0.40 26.40
N GLN A 323 23.52 -0.86 26.43
CA GLN A 323 23.87 -2.16 27.00
C GLN A 323 23.61 -2.21 28.52
N LEU A 324 23.97 -1.14 29.24
CA LEU A 324 23.69 -1.03 30.68
C LEU A 324 22.19 -1.03 30.97
N PHE A 325 21.40 -0.33 30.15
CA PHE A 325 19.95 -0.27 30.30
C PHE A 325 19.29 -1.64 30.12
N LEU A 326 19.68 -2.41 29.10
CA LEU A 326 19.20 -3.78 28.89
C LEU A 326 19.57 -4.72 30.04
N LYS A 327 20.78 -4.56 30.59
CA LYS A 327 21.23 -5.34 31.75
C LYS A 327 20.41 -5.00 33.00
N ASN A 328 20.15 -3.71 33.25
CA ASN A 328 19.38 -3.27 34.41
C ASN A 328 17.93 -3.73 34.36
N LEU A 329 17.30 -3.73 33.17
CA LEU A 329 15.96 -4.30 32.99
C LEU A 329 15.88 -5.77 33.44
N SER A 330 16.94 -6.54 33.17
CA SER A 330 17.04 -7.94 33.58
C SER A 330 17.10 -8.08 35.10
N LEU A 331 17.95 -7.27 35.75
CA LEU A 331 18.11 -7.26 37.20
C LEU A 331 16.83 -6.84 37.94
N SER A 332 16.13 -5.81 37.46
CA SER A 332 14.88 -5.35 38.09
C SER A 332 13.78 -6.41 38.06
N ASN A 333 13.75 -7.26 37.04
CA ASN A 333 12.80 -8.36 36.97
C ASN A 333 13.15 -9.51 37.94
N ASP A 334 14.44 -9.77 38.15
CA ASP A 334 14.90 -10.76 39.12
C ASP A 334 14.59 -10.33 40.57
N GLU A 335 14.67 -9.03 40.87
CA GLU A 335 14.27 -8.51 42.19
C GLU A 335 12.75 -8.57 42.41
N GLU A 336 11.95 -8.25 41.39
CA GLU A 336 10.48 -8.31 41.47
C GLU A 336 9.97 -9.74 41.67
N SER A 337 10.57 -10.72 40.96
CA SER A 337 10.24 -12.14 41.11
C SER A 337 10.62 -12.71 42.48
N ARG A 338 11.75 -12.28 43.06
CA ARG A 338 12.13 -12.66 44.44
C ARG A 338 11.18 -12.10 45.50
N LYS A 339 10.69 -10.86 45.33
CA LYS A 339 9.70 -10.28 46.26
C LYS A 339 8.35 -11.00 46.18
N LEU A 340 7.91 -11.36 44.98
CA LEU A 340 6.67 -12.12 44.79
C LEU A 340 6.74 -13.52 45.43
N SER A 341 7.91 -14.20 45.36
CA SER A 341 8.06 -15.51 46.00
C SER A 341 8.08 -15.42 47.52
N SER A 342 8.71 -14.38 48.08
CA SER A 342 8.71 -14.18 49.54
C SER A 342 7.32 -13.84 50.07
N ASP A 343 6.53 -13.06 49.33
CA ASP A 343 5.17 -12.70 49.75
C ASP A 343 4.20 -13.89 49.66
N GLU A 344 4.39 -14.81 48.70
CA GLU A 344 3.62 -16.07 48.63
C GLU A 344 3.99 -17.07 49.74
N GLU A 345 5.26 -17.11 50.18
CA GLU A 345 5.66 -17.93 51.34
C GLU A 345 5.03 -17.39 52.64
N VAL A 346 5.03 -16.07 52.83
CA VAL A 346 4.41 -15.43 54.01
C VAL A 346 2.89 -15.61 54.06
N LEU A 347 2.22 -15.79 52.91
CA LEU A 347 0.77 -16.06 52.84
C LEU A 347 0.41 -17.54 53.03
N ARG A 348 1.39 -18.45 53.01
CA ARG A 348 1.20 -19.90 53.20
C ARG A 348 1.56 -20.38 54.60
N GLU A 349 2.26 -19.56 55.38
CA GLU A 349 2.43 -19.69 56.84
C GLU A 349 1.26 -19.04 57.58
#